data_AF-A0A1I2BDK2-F1
#
_entry.id   AF-A0A1I2BDK2-F1
#
_cell.length_a   1.000
_cell.length_b   1.000
_cell.length_c   1.000
_cell.angle_alpha   90.00
_cell.angle_beta   90.00
_cell.angle_gamma   90.00
#
_symmetry.space_group_name_H-M   'P 1'
#
loop_
_entity.id
_entity.type
_entity.pdbx_description
1 polymer ?
#
loop_
_entity_poly.entity_id
_entity_poly.type
_entity_poly.pdbx_seq_one_letter_code
_entity_poly.pdbx_strand_id
1 'polypeptide(L)'
;MKTIHIIFNLLLTICIVGLLDSCQSTNVDVNPTHESYFLLKNVRGEILKEVDPDILALVKNDLINKDRKDDASKLGDTYDFKTGKLLAGAKTYNGGRLVSSAQPPFPNDPILQYAHVQNIGWMDPVLAGQVAGTTGQALGLEAFYITGVPGSPWMQYQAHVSGIGWQAPQYADNPPSPAGTVGQHRSIEAIRFFIDPAWSVSISYRAHVSGIGWLPWVGNQDVAGTTGQNRKLEAFQLSLVYY
;
A
#
# COMPACT_ATOMS: atom_id res chain seq x y z
N MET A 1 7.25 -17.12 78.32
CA MET A 1 8.55 -16.45 78.63
C MET A 1 8.88 -15.52 77.48
N LYS A 2 8.57 -14.22 77.65
CA LYS A 2 9.47 -13.04 77.75
C LYS A 2 9.83 -12.43 76.37
N THR A 3 9.18 -11.33 75.94
CA THR A 3 9.53 -9.88 76.13
C THR A 3 10.52 -9.40 75.05
N ILE A 4 10.14 -8.62 74.03
CA ILE A 4 9.99 -7.13 73.95
C ILE A 4 11.32 -6.35 74.06
N HIS A 5 11.65 -5.66 72.94
CA HIS A 5 12.31 -4.34 72.74
C HIS A 5 13.80 -4.10 73.12
N ILE A 6 14.37 -3.11 72.40
CA ILE A 6 15.23 -1.96 72.84
C ILE A 6 16.67 -1.81 72.24
N ILE A 7 16.85 -0.71 71.46
CA ILE A 7 17.91 0.34 71.47
C ILE A 7 19.31 0.01 70.88
N PHE A 8 19.81 0.66 69.81
CA PHE A 8 20.45 2.00 69.63
C PHE A 8 21.95 2.08 70.02
N ASN A 9 22.75 2.86 69.26
CA ASN A 9 24.20 3.20 69.33
C ASN A 9 25.12 2.45 68.35
N LEU A 10 26.11 3.03 67.65
CA LEU A 10 26.82 4.31 67.83
C LEU A 10 27.46 4.79 66.50
N LEU A 11 27.57 6.11 66.36
CA LEU A 11 28.27 6.89 65.34
C LEU A 11 29.65 6.35 64.90
N LEU A 12 29.97 6.50 63.61
CA LEU A 12 31.26 7.05 63.21
C LEU A 12 31.09 8.05 62.06
N THR A 13 31.22 9.32 62.43
CA THR A 13 31.29 10.48 61.56
C THR A 13 32.71 10.60 61.01
N ILE A 14 32.89 10.53 59.69
CA ILE A 14 34.05 11.14 59.02
C ILE A 14 33.50 12.18 58.04
N CYS A 15 33.47 13.43 58.49
CA CYS A 15 33.37 14.60 57.64
C CYS A 15 34.76 14.88 57.07
N ILE A 16 34.94 14.70 55.77
CA ILE A 16 35.99 15.39 55.01
C ILE A 16 35.32 16.57 54.32
N VAL A 17 35.71 17.77 54.75
CA VAL A 17 35.25 19.05 54.22
C VAL A 17 36.15 19.44 53.04
N GLY A 18 35.52 19.84 51.94
CA GLY A 18 36.04 20.89 51.07
C GLY A 18 36.45 20.46 49.66
N LEU A 19 35.53 20.59 48.69
CA LEU A 19 35.50 21.74 47.78
C LEU A 19 34.28 21.62 46.86
N LEU A 20 33.55 22.74 46.79
CA LEU A 20 32.41 22.92 45.90
C LEU A 20 32.87 22.85 44.45
N ASP A 21 32.21 22.02 43.66
CA ASP A 21 31.52 22.55 42.49
C ASP A 21 30.25 21.74 42.21
N SER A 22 29.19 22.50 42.04
CA SER A 22 27.86 22.06 41.65
C SER A 22 27.92 21.22 40.38
N CYS A 23 27.43 19.99 40.45
CA CYS A 23 26.84 19.36 39.27
C CYS A 23 25.68 18.46 39.71
N GLN A 24 24.51 19.08 39.90
CA GLN A 24 23.28 18.36 39.60
C GLN A 24 23.35 17.97 38.12
N SER A 25 23.70 16.72 37.81
CA SER A 25 23.34 16.16 36.51
C SER A 25 21.89 15.70 36.60
N THR A 26 20.98 16.67 36.65
CA THR A 26 19.69 16.50 35.99
C THR A 26 20.00 16.29 34.52
N ASN A 27 19.75 15.09 34.05
CA ASN A 27 19.12 14.78 32.77
C ASN A 27 19.25 13.27 32.62
N VAL A 28 18.24 12.55 33.12
CA VAL A 28 17.83 11.35 32.42
C VAL A 28 17.44 11.85 31.04
N ASP A 29 18.32 11.66 30.05
CA ASP A 29 17.95 11.77 28.65
C ASP A 29 16.91 10.69 28.39
N VAL A 30 15.66 11.00 28.72
CA VAL A 30 14.55 10.42 27.98
C VAL A 30 14.66 11.09 26.63
N ASN A 31 15.36 10.45 25.71
CA ASN A 31 15.24 10.77 24.30
C ASN A 31 14.22 9.79 23.70
N PRO A 32 12.90 10.07 23.72
CA PRO A 32 11.96 9.28 22.97
C PRO A 32 11.81 9.91 21.59
N THR A 33 12.87 10.05 20.79
CA THR A 33 12.67 10.19 19.34
C THR A 33 12.44 8.80 18.76
N HIS A 34 11.32 8.17 19.13
CA HIS A 34 10.74 7.13 18.31
C HIS A 34 10.23 7.84 17.04
N GLU A 35 10.86 7.57 15.91
CA GLU A 35 10.58 8.22 14.63
C GLU A 35 9.08 8.16 14.29
N SER A 36 8.40 9.30 14.36
CA SER A 36 6.95 9.39 14.23
C SER A 36 6.51 9.57 12.77
N TYR A 37 7.06 8.80 11.84
CA TYR A 37 6.72 8.87 10.42
C TYR A 37 6.06 7.57 9.95
N PHE A 38 5.04 7.69 9.11
CA PHE A 38 4.37 6.56 8.50
C PHE A 38 4.72 6.50 7.01
N LEU A 39 5.78 5.75 6.71
CA LEU A 39 6.38 5.72 5.38
C LEU A 39 5.76 4.66 4.50
N LEU A 40 5.33 5.07 3.31
CA LEU A 40 4.83 4.18 2.27
C LEU A 40 6.01 3.61 1.47
N LYS A 41 5.91 2.35 1.09
CA LYS A 41 6.94 1.63 0.35
C LYS A 41 6.36 0.94 -0.88
N ASN A 42 7.19 0.74 -1.90
CA ASN A 42 6.90 -0.21 -2.96
C ASN A 42 7.15 -1.65 -2.48
N VAL A 43 6.77 -2.62 -3.30
CA VAL A 43 7.08 -4.06 -3.10
C VAL A 43 8.55 -4.41 -2.81
N ARG A 44 9.51 -3.56 -3.22
CA ARG A 44 10.95 -3.77 -3.01
C ARG A 44 11.40 -3.21 -1.67
N GLY A 45 10.48 -2.63 -0.89
CA GLY A 45 10.74 -1.96 0.38
C GLY A 45 11.32 -0.55 0.21
N GLU A 46 11.35 0.01 -1.00
CA GLU A 46 11.86 1.35 -1.25
C GLU A 46 10.80 2.39 -0.85
N ILE A 47 11.22 3.43 -0.14
CA ILE A 47 10.32 4.51 0.32
C ILE A 47 9.79 5.28 -0.89
N LEU A 48 8.47 5.44 -0.94
CA LEU A 48 7.78 6.28 -1.91
C LEU A 48 7.89 7.74 -1.49
N LYS A 49 8.55 8.56 -2.32
CA LYS A 49 8.71 10.00 -2.09
C LYS A 49 7.54 10.82 -2.66
N GLU A 50 6.82 10.23 -3.58
CA GLU A 50 5.68 10.81 -4.26
C GLU A 50 4.70 9.67 -4.54
N VAL A 51 3.43 9.89 -4.26
CA VAL A 51 2.31 8.96 -4.49
C VAL A 51 1.17 9.77 -5.08
N ASP A 52 0.48 9.27 -6.10
CA ASP A 52 -0.71 9.92 -6.64
C ASP A 52 -1.68 10.31 -5.50
N PRO A 53 -2.15 11.58 -5.41
CA PRO A 53 -3.04 12.04 -4.35
C PRO A 53 -4.30 11.18 -4.16
N ASP A 54 -4.87 10.65 -5.25
CA ASP A 54 -6.05 9.78 -5.18
C ASP A 54 -5.69 8.44 -4.53
N ILE A 55 -4.53 7.87 -4.88
CA ILE A 55 -4.02 6.64 -4.25
C ILE A 55 -3.71 6.89 -2.78
N LEU A 56 -3.10 8.03 -2.43
CA LEU A 56 -2.78 8.38 -1.06
C LEU A 56 -4.05 8.50 -0.19
N ALA A 57 -5.13 9.05 -0.74
CA ALA A 57 -6.44 9.07 -0.10
C ALA A 57 -7.01 7.66 0.11
N LEU A 58 -6.87 6.77 -0.87
CA LEU A 58 -7.29 5.37 -0.76
C LEU A 58 -6.48 4.61 0.29
N VAL A 59 -5.17 4.81 0.36
CA VAL A 59 -4.30 4.20 1.41
C VAL A 59 -4.76 4.65 2.80
N LYS A 60 -5.08 5.94 2.98
CA LYS A 60 -5.62 6.44 4.26
C LYS A 60 -6.93 5.76 4.63
N ASN A 61 -7.84 5.59 3.66
CA ASN A 61 -9.12 4.90 3.88
C ASN A 61 -8.92 3.42 4.21
N ASP A 62 -8.00 2.74 3.52
CA ASP A 62 -7.64 1.34 3.79
C ASP A 62 -7.11 1.16 5.22
N LEU A 63 -6.24 2.06 5.70
CA LEU A 63 -5.77 2.07 7.10
C LEU A 63 -6.93 2.21 8.10
N ILE A 64 -7.86 3.13 7.84
CA ILE A 64 -9.04 3.32 8.71
C ILE A 64 -9.92 2.07 8.72
N ASN A 65 -10.13 1.45 7.55
CA ASN A 65 -10.92 0.23 7.41
C ASN A 65 -10.28 -0.97 8.12
N LYS A 66 -8.94 -0.97 8.28
CA LYS A 66 -8.18 -1.94 9.06
C LYS A 66 -8.01 -1.55 10.54
N ASP A 67 -8.78 -0.56 11.01
CA ASP A 67 -8.72 0.01 12.37
C ASP A 67 -7.34 0.58 12.78
N ARG A 68 -6.50 0.94 11.81
CA ARG A 68 -5.20 1.60 12.02
C ARG A 68 -5.31 3.12 11.96
N LYS A 69 -6.20 3.70 12.77
CA LYS A 69 -6.53 5.14 12.74
C LYS A 69 -5.34 6.04 13.11
N ASP A 70 -4.51 5.62 14.06
CA ASP A 70 -3.30 6.35 14.44
C ASP A 70 -2.30 6.44 13.28
N ASP A 71 -2.17 5.36 12.52
CA ASP A 71 -1.30 5.32 11.35
C ASP A 71 -1.87 6.13 10.19
N ALA A 72 -3.20 6.12 10.00
CA ALA A 72 -3.87 7.02 9.07
C ALA A 72 -3.68 8.50 9.42
N SER A 73 -3.58 8.83 10.72
CA SER A 73 -3.23 10.17 11.19
C SER A 73 -1.79 10.51 10.85
N LYS A 74 -0.83 9.65 11.24
CA LYS A 74 0.61 9.84 10.95
C LYS A 74 0.90 9.93 9.46
N LEU A 75 0.14 9.22 8.61
CA LEU A 75 0.25 9.33 7.16
C LEU A 75 -0.04 10.77 6.69
N GLY A 76 -1.03 11.43 7.29
CA GLY A 76 -1.34 12.85 7.07
C GLY A 76 -0.24 13.81 7.49
N ASP A 77 0.56 13.42 8.49
CA ASP A 77 1.73 14.18 8.95
C ASP A 77 3.00 13.85 8.13
N THR A 78 2.95 12.81 7.29
CA THR A 78 4.11 12.33 6.51
C THR A 78 4.05 12.76 5.05
N TYR A 79 2.85 12.83 4.44
CA TYR A 79 2.65 13.18 3.04
C TYR A 79 1.68 14.36 2.87
N ASP A 80 1.94 15.20 1.88
CA ASP A 80 1.00 16.22 1.42
C ASP A 80 -0.09 15.59 0.54
N PHE A 81 -1.33 15.54 1.05
CA PHE A 81 -2.46 14.94 0.33
C PHE A 81 -2.94 15.73 -0.90
N LYS A 82 -2.43 16.95 -1.13
CA LYS A 82 -2.71 17.70 -2.37
C LYS A 82 -1.71 17.40 -3.46
N THR A 83 -0.43 17.26 -3.09
CA THR A 83 0.66 17.09 -4.07
C THR A 83 1.17 15.66 -4.16
N GLY A 84 0.82 14.80 -3.19
CA GLY A 84 1.30 13.43 -3.12
C GLY A 84 2.71 13.29 -2.55
N LYS A 85 3.38 14.40 -2.23
CA LYS A 85 4.80 14.44 -1.90
C LYS A 85 5.06 14.21 -0.42
N LEU A 86 6.17 13.54 -0.14
CA LEU A 86 6.70 13.40 1.21
C LEU A 86 7.03 14.79 1.80
N LEU A 87 6.55 15.08 3.01
CA LEU A 87 6.76 16.36 3.68
C LEU A 87 8.22 16.54 4.14
N ALA A 88 8.72 17.76 4.00
CA ALA A 88 10.07 18.14 4.43
C ALA A 88 10.19 18.00 5.96
N GLY A 89 10.86 16.95 6.42
CA GLY A 89 10.99 16.63 7.85
C GLY A 89 10.83 15.14 8.12
N ALA A 90 10.04 14.43 7.31
CA ALA A 90 9.98 12.97 7.32
C ALA A 90 11.37 12.39 7.03
N LYS A 91 12.08 11.99 8.09
CA LYS A 91 13.46 11.51 7.98
C LYS A 91 13.46 10.17 7.24
N THR A 92 14.14 10.13 6.11
CA THR A 92 14.47 8.88 5.41
C THR A 92 15.69 8.25 6.07
N TYR A 93 15.53 7.58 7.22
CA TYR A 93 16.63 6.79 7.80
C TYR A 93 16.66 5.39 7.16
N ASN A 94 17.24 5.29 5.96
CA ASN A 94 17.70 4.02 5.40
C ASN A 94 19.24 4.01 5.47
N GLY A 95 19.79 3.70 6.65
CA GLY A 95 21.18 3.27 6.85
C GLY A 95 22.24 3.89 5.92
N GLY A 96 22.28 5.21 5.75
CA GLY A 96 23.34 5.90 5.03
C GLY A 96 23.26 5.95 3.51
N ARG A 97 22.11 5.67 2.87
CA ARG A 97 21.96 5.89 1.41
C ARG A 97 20.76 6.77 1.08
N LEU A 98 21.04 8.02 0.73
CA LEU A 98 20.06 8.89 0.08
C LEU A 98 19.70 8.29 -1.29
N VAL A 99 18.58 7.57 -1.37
CA VAL A 99 18.03 7.14 -2.67
C VAL A 99 17.41 8.35 -3.35
N SER A 100 18.21 9.15 -4.05
CA SER A 100 17.72 10.13 -5.03
C SER A 100 17.45 9.42 -6.34
N SER A 101 16.26 8.86 -6.49
CA SER A 101 15.71 8.61 -7.82
C SER A 101 14.33 9.23 -7.84
N ALA A 102 14.10 10.11 -8.82
CA ALA A 102 12.77 10.49 -9.22
C ALA A 102 12.10 9.21 -9.72
N GLN A 103 11.46 8.47 -8.81
CA GLN A 103 10.58 7.39 -9.20
C GLN A 103 9.39 8.02 -9.93
N PRO A 104 8.90 7.43 -11.03
CA PRO A 104 7.62 7.83 -11.58
C PRO A 104 6.56 7.78 -10.47
N PRO A 105 5.46 8.55 -10.56
CA PRO A 105 4.43 8.61 -9.53
C PRO A 105 3.81 7.24 -9.20
N PHE A 106 4.07 6.22 -10.04
CA PHE A 106 3.72 4.82 -9.82
C PHE A 106 5.00 3.97 -9.72
N PRO A 107 5.32 3.37 -8.56
CA PRO A 107 6.45 2.47 -8.44
C PRO A 107 6.29 1.25 -9.37
N ASN A 108 7.37 0.86 -10.06
CA ASN A 108 7.40 -0.34 -10.89
C ASN A 108 7.48 -1.59 -9.99
N ASP A 109 6.34 -2.10 -9.59
CA ASP A 109 6.25 -3.29 -8.76
C ASP A 109 6.41 -4.58 -9.60
N PRO A 110 7.10 -5.67 -9.15
CA PRO A 110 7.36 -6.89 -9.92
C PRO A 110 6.10 -7.75 -10.10
N ILE A 111 4.92 -7.21 -9.80
CA ILE A 111 3.64 -7.81 -10.15
C ILE A 111 3.45 -7.60 -11.64
N LEU A 112 3.37 -8.70 -12.39
CA LEU A 112 3.07 -8.70 -13.80
C LEU A 112 1.55 -8.72 -14.01
N GLN A 113 1.10 -7.86 -14.92
CA GLN A 113 -0.28 -7.74 -15.36
C GLN A 113 -0.37 -8.26 -16.80
N TYR A 114 -1.26 -9.23 -17.02
CA TYR A 114 -1.52 -9.82 -18.33
C TYR A 114 -2.93 -9.44 -18.78
N ALA A 115 -3.05 -9.00 -20.02
CA ALA A 115 -4.32 -8.65 -20.64
C ALA A 115 -4.53 -9.47 -21.91
N HIS A 116 -5.69 -10.11 -22.02
CA HIS A 116 -6.17 -10.70 -23.26
C HIS A 116 -7.12 -9.72 -23.93
N VAL A 117 -6.68 -9.11 -25.03
CA VAL A 117 -7.44 -8.09 -25.74
C VAL A 117 -8.15 -8.69 -26.95
N GLN A 118 -9.41 -8.31 -27.15
CA GLN A 118 -10.21 -8.69 -28.30
C GLN A 118 -9.42 -8.48 -29.61
N ASN A 119 -9.42 -9.51 -30.48
CA ASN A 119 -8.73 -9.53 -31.79
C ASN A 119 -7.19 -9.38 -31.74
N ILE A 120 -6.58 -9.34 -30.57
CA ILE A 120 -5.11 -9.30 -30.38
C ILE A 120 -4.64 -10.59 -29.69
N GLY A 121 -5.36 -11.01 -28.65
CA GLY A 121 -4.96 -12.11 -27.78
C GLY A 121 -4.25 -11.64 -26.52
N TRP A 122 -3.49 -12.53 -25.89
CA TRP A 122 -2.61 -12.19 -24.76
C TRP A 122 -1.50 -11.26 -25.23
N MET A 123 -1.40 -10.09 -24.60
CA MET A 123 -0.31 -9.14 -24.80
C MET A 123 0.89 -9.49 -23.92
N ASP A 124 2.06 -8.92 -24.23
CA ASP A 124 3.22 -8.96 -23.35
C ASP A 124 2.86 -8.38 -21.97
N PRO A 125 3.31 -9.02 -20.87
CA PRO A 125 2.97 -8.53 -19.54
C PRO A 125 3.63 -7.20 -19.25
N VAL A 126 2.93 -6.39 -18.47
CA VAL A 126 3.42 -5.11 -17.98
C VAL A 126 3.55 -5.14 -16.46
N LEU A 127 4.42 -4.31 -15.89
CA LEU A 127 4.53 -4.19 -14.44
C LEU A 127 3.32 -3.44 -13.86
N ALA A 128 3.01 -3.65 -12.59
CA ALA A 128 2.09 -2.77 -11.87
C ALA A 128 2.58 -1.31 -11.95
N GLY A 129 1.62 -0.39 -12.06
CA GLY A 129 1.80 1.02 -12.44
C GLY A 129 1.65 1.27 -13.94
N GLN A 130 1.86 0.25 -14.79
CA GLN A 130 1.74 0.37 -16.24
C GLN A 130 0.34 -0.04 -16.73
N VAL A 131 -0.02 0.43 -17.93
CA VAL A 131 -1.31 0.14 -18.59
C VAL A 131 -1.32 -1.29 -19.11
N ALA A 132 -2.21 -2.14 -18.60
CA ALA A 132 -2.47 -3.47 -19.12
C ALA A 132 -3.66 -3.44 -20.09
N GLY A 133 -3.42 -3.65 -21.37
CA GLY A 133 -4.42 -3.58 -22.44
C GLY A 133 -4.16 -2.45 -23.44
N THR A 134 -5.23 -1.92 -24.03
CA THR A 134 -5.16 -0.79 -24.99
C THR A 134 -5.99 0.39 -24.52
N THR A 135 -5.73 1.59 -25.04
CA THR A 135 -6.56 2.77 -24.74
C THR A 135 -6.91 3.48 -26.05
N GLY A 136 -8.16 3.91 -26.18
CA GLY A 136 -8.67 4.66 -27.33
C GLY A 136 -8.88 3.82 -28.60
N GLN A 137 -8.73 2.49 -28.53
CA GLN A 137 -8.82 1.61 -29.69
C GLN A 137 -10.17 0.90 -29.82
N ALA A 138 -11.07 1.05 -28.85
CA ALA A 138 -12.34 0.32 -28.80
C ALA A 138 -12.15 -1.22 -28.84
N LEU A 139 -11.02 -1.73 -28.38
CA LEU A 139 -10.78 -3.17 -28.21
C LEU A 139 -10.96 -3.53 -26.74
N GLY A 140 -11.89 -4.44 -26.46
CA GLY A 140 -12.22 -4.83 -25.09
C GLY A 140 -11.25 -5.86 -24.53
N LEU A 141 -10.97 -5.79 -23.23
CA LEU A 141 -10.41 -6.89 -22.46
C LEU A 141 -11.42 -8.04 -22.48
N GLU A 142 -10.99 -9.24 -22.84
CA GLU A 142 -11.80 -10.46 -22.69
C GLU A 142 -11.41 -11.21 -21.41
N ALA A 143 -10.13 -11.21 -21.07
CA ALA A 143 -9.58 -11.82 -19.86
C ALA A 143 -8.38 -11.04 -19.33
N PHE A 144 -8.08 -11.22 -18.05
CA PHE A 144 -6.81 -10.78 -17.45
C PHE A 144 -6.38 -11.75 -16.36
N TYR A 145 -5.10 -11.70 -16.02
CA TYR A 145 -4.61 -12.22 -14.74
C TYR A 145 -3.43 -11.38 -14.28
N ILE A 146 -3.13 -11.51 -13.00
CA ILE A 146 -1.93 -10.93 -12.40
C ILE A 146 -1.13 -12.04 -11.71
N THR A 147 0.18 -11.88 -11.68
CA THR A 147 1.05 -12.74 -10.88
C THR A 147 1.16 -12.18 -9.47
N GLY A 148 1.03 -13.02 -8.45
CA GLY A 148 1.39 -12.62 -7.09
C GLY A 148 2.89 -12.37 -6.95
N VAL A 149 3.28 -11.61 -5.93
CA VAL A 149 4.64 -11.69 -5.41
C VAL A 149 4.80 -13.10 -4.79
N PRO A 150 5.91 -13.83 -4.96
CA PRO A 150 6.08 -15.15 -4.35
C PRO A 150 5.72 -15.14 -2.86
N GLY A 151 4.82 -16.03 -2.44
CA GLY A 151 4.29 -16.05 -1.07
C GLY A 151 3.11 -15.09 -0.82
N SER A 152 2.40 -14.64 -1.87
CA SER A 152 1.25 -13.72 -1.77
C SER A 152 -0.11 -14.36 -2.08
N PRO A 153 -0.55 -15.40 -1.33
CA PRO A 153 -1.90 -15.97 -1.49
C PRO A 153 -3.01 -15.00 -1.02
N TRP A 154 -2.64 -13.85 -0.48
CA TRP A 154 -3.53 -12.84 0.10
C TRP A 154 -4.20 -11.92 -0.92
N MET A 155 -3.90 -12.08 -2.21
CA MET A 155 -4.48 -11.26 -3.27
C MET A 155 -5.37 -12.09 -4.20
N GLN A 156 -6.59 -11.59 -4.43
CA GLN A 156 -7.52 -12.14 -5.42
C GLN A 156 -7.97 -11.06 -6.40
N TYR A 157 -8.52 -11.49 -7.52
CA TYR A 157 -9.11 -10.63 -8.53
C TYR A 157 -10.29 -11.31 -9.21
N GLN A 158 -11.24 -10.51 -9.71
CA GLN A 158 -12.38 -11.03 -10.46
C GLN A 158 -12.80 -10.06 -11.57
N ALA A 159 -13.52 -10.61 -12.53
CA ALA A 159 -14.10 -9.87 -13.66
C ALA A 159 -15.64 -9.92 -13.62
N HIS A 160 -16.26 -8.81 -14.01
CA HIS A 160 -17.64 -8.76 -14.47
C HIS A 160 -17.63 -8.86 -16.00
N VAL A 161 -18.14 -9.96 -16.54
CA VAL A 161 -18.13 -10.22 -17.99
C VAL A 161 -19.50 -9.92 -18.59
N SER A 162 -19.52 -9.22 -19.72
CA SER A 162 -20.75 -8.88 -20.44
C SER A 162 -21.56 -10.14 -20.79
N GLY A 163 -22.84 -10.13 -20.44
CA GLY A 163 -23.76 -11.27 -20.61
C GLY A 163 -23.54 -12.46 -19.65
N ILE A 164 -22.60 -12.39 -18.71
CA ILE A 164 -22.35 -13.41 -17.68
C ILE A 164 -22.54 -12.84 -16.27
N GLY A 165 -21.99 -11.65 -16.01
CA GLY A 165 -21.95 -11.03 -14.70
C GLY A 165 -20.62 -11.25 -13.97
N TRP A 166 -20.62 -11.08 -12.65
CA TRP A 166 -19.46 -11.34 -11.80
C TRP A 166 -19.12 -12.83 -11.78
N GLN A 167 -17.89 -13.17 -12.15
CA GLN A 167 -17.35 -14.51 -11.98
C GLN A 167 -16.72 -14.67 -10.58
N ALA A 168 -16.46 -15.91 -10.17
CA ALA A 168 -15.77 -16.19 -8.91
C ALA A 168 -14.35 -15.59 -8.89
N PRO A 169 -13.88 -15.08 -7.73
CA PRO A 169 -12.51 -14.60 -7.59
C PRO A 169 -11.47 -15.66 -7.91
N GLN A 170 -10.39 -15.23 -8.57
CA GLN A 170 -9.18 -15.98 -8.82
C GLN A 170 -8.09 -15.51 -7.87
N TYR A 171 -7.26 -16.42 -7.38
CA TYR A 171 -6.08 -16.08 -6.60
C TYR A 171 -4.94 -15.63 -7.53
N ALA A 172 -4.10 -14.72 -7.05
CA ALA A 172 -2.85 -14.34 -7.69
C ALA A 172 -1.76 -15.41 -7.48
N ASP A 173 -2.07 -16.65 -7.86
CA ASP A 173 -1.22 -17.83 -7.69
C ASP A 173 -0.12 -17.92 -8.76
N ASN A 174 0.69 -18.97 -8.67
CA ASN A 174 1.66 -19.35 -9.68
C ASN A 174 1.51 -20.86 -10.04
N PRO A 175 0.93 -21.22 -11.20
CA PRO A 175 0.46 -20.32 -12.26
C PRO A 175 -0.89 -19.66 -11.92
N PRO A 176 -1.10 -18.40 -12.32
CA PRO A 176 -2.39 -17.71 -12.12
C PRO A 176 -3.47 -18.21 -13.08
N SER A 177 -4.74 -18.09 -12.68
CA SER A 177 -5.91 -18.45 -13.51
C SER A 177 -6.61 -17.20 -14.06
N PRO A 178 -7.00 -17.17 -15.35
CA PRO A 178 -7.61 -15.98 -15.93
C PRO A 178 -8.98 -15.65 -15.32
N ALA A 179 -9.19 -14.38 -14.99
CA ALA A 179 -10.53 -13.81 -14.81
C ALA A 179 -11.03 -13.31 -16.16
N GLY A 180 -12.29 -13.59 -16.50
CA GLY A 180 -12.88 -13.29 -17.80
C GLY A 180 -13.14 -14.52 -18.66
N THR A 181 -13.09 -14.34 -19.98
CA THR A 181 -13.20 -15.39 -20.99
C THR A 181 -12.15 -15.20 -22.06
N VAL A 182 -11.59 -16.28 -22.60
CA VAL A 182 -10.59 -16.21 -23.68
C VAL A 182 -11.25 -16.64 -24.99
N GLY A 183 -11.21 -15.77 -26.02
CA GLY A 183 -11.66 -16.12 -27.37
C GLY A 183 -13.17 -16.29 -27.53
N GLN A 184 -13.96 -15.82 -26.55
CA GLN A 184 -15.43 -15.91 -26.61
C GLN A 184 -16.10 -14.61 -27.06
N HIS A 185 -15.32 -13.58 -27.42
CA HIS A 185 -15.83 -12.26 -27.83
C HIS A 185 -16.74 -11.60 -26.79
N ARG A 186 -16.57 -11.95 -25.50
CA ARG A 186 -17.22 -11.28 -24.38
C ARG A 186 -16.24 -10.36 -23.70
N SER A 187 -16.61 -9.09 -23.59
CA SER A 187 -15.78 -8.10 -22.91
C SER A 187 -15.99 -8.13 -21.41
N ILE A 188 -14.93 -7.86 -20.67
CA ILE A 188 -14.97 -7.44 -19.27
C ILE A 188 -15.52 -6.02 -19.22
N GLU A 189 -16.49 -5.77 -18.33
CA GLU A 189 -17.10 -4.46 -18.10
C GLU A 189 -16.58 -3.80 -16.81
N ALA A 190 -16.20 -4.61 -15.82
CA ALA A 190 -15.61 -4.16 -14.57
C ALA A 190 -14.68 -5.22 -13.95
N ILE A 191 -13.79 -4.76 -13.08
CA ILE A 191 -12.88 -5.60 -12.30
C ILE A 191 -12.94 -5.23 -10.82
N ARG A 192 -12.55 -6.18 -9.97
CA ARG A 192 -12.36 -6.03 -8.53
C ARG A 192 -11.10 -6.77 -8.10
N PHE A 193 -10.41 -6.22 -7.12
CA PHE A 193 -9.31 -6.90 -6.43
C PHE A 193 -9.63 -7.00 -4.95
N PHE A 194 -9.07 -8.03 -4.31
CA PHE A 194 -9.26 -8.30 -2.89
C PHE A 194 -7.89 -8.51 -2.25
N ILE A 195 -7.69 -7.85 -1.12
CA ILE A 195 -6.54 -7.98 -0.24
C ILE A 195 -7.04 -8.42 1.13
N ASP A 196 -6.44 -9.47 1.66
CA ASP A 196 -6.66 -9.87 3.05
C ASP A 196 -6.24 -8.72 4.00
N PRO A 197 -7.14 -8.24 4.87
CA PRO A 197 -6.86 -7.12 5.76
C PRO A 197 -5.74 -7.39 6.78
N ALA A 198 -5.32 -8.66 6.99
CA ALA A 198 -4.20 -9.01 7.84
C ALA A 198 -2.84 -8.49 7.32
N TRP A 199 -2.78 -8.05 6.06
CA TRP A 199 -1.54 -7.58 5.44
C TRP A 199 -1.46 -6.05 5.41
N SER A 200 -0.28 -5.53 5.73
CA SER A 200 0.04 -4.10 5.65
C SER A 200 0.35 -3.68 4.21
N VAL A 201 -0.65 -3.86 3.35
CA VAL A 201 -0.62 -3.50 1.94
C VAL A 201 -1.97 -2.92 1.54
N SER A 202 -1.94 -1.82 0.81
CA SER A 202 -3.10 -1.23 0.15
C SER A 202 -2.99 -1.46 -1.34
N ILE A 203 -4.13 -1.79 -1.96
CA ILE A 203 -4.28 -1.93 -3.40
C ILE A 203 -5.08 -0.74 -3.94
N SER A 204 -4.66 -0.20 -5.07
CA SER A 204 -5.42 0.80 -5.81
C SER A 204 -5.42 0.43 -7.28
N TYR A 205 -6.56 0.51 -7.92
CA TYR A 205 -6.70 0.16 -9.33
C TYR A 205 -7.72 1.04 -10.01
N ARG A 206 -7.61 1.14 -11.34
CA ARG A 206 -8.56 1.86 -12.18
C ARG A 206 -8.69 1.17 -13.53
N ALA A 207 -9.78 1.49 -14.22
CA ALA A 207 -10.08 0.94 -15.53
C ALA A 207 -10.29 2.03 -16.57
N HIS A 208 -9.83 1.78 -17.78
CA HIS A 208 -10.13 2.57 -18.96
C HIS A 208 -11.37 1.99 -19.65
N VAL A 209 -12.49 2.70 -19.59
CA VAL A 209 -13.76 2.27 -20.17
C VAL A 209 -13.92 2.85 -21.57
N SER A 210 -14.28 2.01 -22.54
CA SER A 210 -14.48 2.43 -23.92
C SER A 210 -15.55 3.53 -24.02
N GLY A 211 -15.20 4.63 -24.70
CA GLY A 211 -16.07 5.80 -24.85
C GLY A 211 -16.21 6.70 -23.61
N ILE A 212 -15.53 6.39 -22.50
CA ILE A 212 -15.49 7.24 -21.30
C ILE A 212 -14.05 7.67 -20.98
N GLY A 213 -13.10 6.75 -21.05
CA GLY A 213 -11.71 6.96 -20.66
C GLY A 213 -11.37 6.34 -19.31
N TRP A 214 -10.30 6.82 -18.68
CA TRP A 214 -9.91 6.40 -17.34
C TRP A 214 -10.94 6.86 -16.31
N LEU A 215 -11.48 5.90 -15.55
CA LEU A 215 -12.24 6.18 -14.35
C LEU A 215 -11.30 6.49 -13.17
N PRO A 216 -11.82 7.12 -12.09
CA PRO A 216 -11.05 7.34 -10.87
C PRO A 216 -10.47 6.05 -10.30
N TRP A 217 -9.39 6.19 -9.53
CA TRP A 217 -8.83 5.09 -8.74
C TRP A 217 -9.85 4.62 -7.69
N VAL A 218 -9.87 3.31 -7.47
CA VAL A 218 -10.68 2.68 -6.42
C VAL A 218 -9.81 1.76 -5.57
N GLY A 219 -10.27 1.49 -4.34
CA GLY A 219 -9.54 0.71 -3.36
C GLY A 219 -9.94 -0.77 -3.35
N ASN A 220 -9.44 -1.47 -2.34
CA ASN A 220 -9.76 -2.87 -2.07
C ASN A 220 -11.28 -3.14 -2.17
N GLN A 221 -11.67 -4.16 -2.93
CA GLN A 221 -13.05 -4.65 -3.13
C GLN A 221 -14.00 -3.73 -3.93
N ASP A 222 -13.58 -2.51 -4.26
CA ASP A 222 -14.41 -1.55 -4.99
C ASP A 222 -14.49 -1.85 -6.50
N VAL A 223 -15.54 -1.37 -7.17
CA VAL A 223 -15.73 -1.65 -8.61
C VAL A 223 -14.93 -0.66 -9.44
N ALA A 224 -14.01 -1.16 -10.28
CA ALA A 224 -13.41 -0.37 -11.36
C ALA A 224 -14.06 -0.75 -12.69
N GLY A 225 -14.79 0.19 -13.31
CA GLY A 225 -15.51 -0.03 -14.56
C GLY A 225 -17.01 0.24 -14.43
N THR A 226 -17.81 -0.45 -15.23
CA THR A 226 -19.28 -0.38 -15.19
C THR A 226 -19.87 -1.78 -15.19
N THR A 227 -21.07 -1.96 -14.66
CA THR A 227 -21.76 -3.26 -14.70
C THR A 227 -23.10 -3.11 -15.41
N GLY A 228 -23.37 -3.95 -16.42
CA GLY A 228 -24.66 -3.99 -17.12
C GLY A 228 -24.91 -2.82 -18.06
N GLN A 229 -23.88 -2.03 -18.37
CA GLN A 229 -23.98 -0.90 -19.31
C GLN A 229 -23.50 -1.26 -20.72
N ASN A 230 -23.10 -2.51 -20.97
CA ASN A 230 -22.51 -2.96 -22.23
C ASN A 230 -21.28 -2.13 -22.65
N ARG A 231 -20.55 -1.58 -21.67
CA ARG A 231 -19.31 -0.84 -21.90
C ARG A 231 -18.12 -1.72 -21.50
N LYS A 232 -17.27 -1.98 -22.48
CA LYS A 232 -16.04 -2.76 -22.32
C LYS A 232 -14.93 -1.95 -21.65
N LEU A 233 -14.16 -2.62 -20.79
CA LEU A 233 -12.85 -2.14 -20.41
C LEU A 233 -11.90 -2.35 -21.57
N GLU A 234 -11.08 -1.35 -21.89
CA GLU A 234 -10.00 -1.47 -22.88
C GLU A 234 -8.65 -1.77 -22.20
N ALA A 235 -8.48 -1.25 -20.98
CA ALA A 235 -7.30 -1.46 -20.17
C ALA A 235 -7.60 -1.31 -18.67
N PHE A 236 -6.65 -1.72 -17.85
CA PHE A 236 -6.61 -1.42 -16.42
C PHE A 236 -5.21 -1.02 -15.97
N GLN A 237 -5.13 -0.44 -14.78
CA GLN A 237 -3.90 -0.14 -14.06
C GLN A 237 -4.05 -0.53 -12.60
N LEU A 238 -2.96 -1.02 -12.02
CA LEU A 238 -2.86 -1.49 -10.65
C LEU A 238 -1.67 -0.81 -9.95
N SER A 239 -1.80 -0.47 -8.68
CA SER A 239 -0.72 0.00 -7.81
C SER A 239 -0.83 -0.68 -6.45
N LEU A 240 0.31 -1.12 -5.91
CA LEU A 240 0.40 -1.61 -4.54
C LEU A 240 1.27 -0.67 -3.70
N VAL A 241 0.83 -0.44 -2.47
CA VAL A 241 1.54 0.36 -1.50
C VAL A 241 1.66 -0.40 -0.19
N TYR A 242 2.88 -0.54 0.32
CA TYR A 242 3.22 -1.25 1.55
C TYR A 242 3.46 -0.27 2.69
N TYR A 243 3.12 -0.69 3.92
CA TYR A 243 3.25 0.14 5.12
C TYR A 243 3.35 -0.67 6.42
#